data_AF-Q5GUN8-F1
#
_entry.id   AF-Q5GUN8-F1
#
_cell.length_a   1.000
_cell.length_b   1.000
_cell.length_c   1.000
_cell.angle_alpha   90.00
_cell.angle_beta   90.00
_cell.angle_gamma   90.00
#
_symmetry.space_group_name_H-M   'P 1'
#
loop_
_entity.id
_entity.type
_entity.pdbx_description
1 polymer ?
#
loop_
_entity_poly.entity_id
_entity_poly.type
_entity_poly.pdbx_seq_one_letter_code
_entity_poly.pdbx_strand_id
1 'polypeptide(L)'
;MIGAGVYNGQGANRAERNDSMHAVVHATYPFKFANGQYLEVGADAYAGRFVPTAAAVNIGGLSFTPAITAPTGYTDQRVAAHIIYYPQPFGLQAEWTVGRGPELDVAQRRIRTRSLSGGYVQAMFKHDVTYGTLLPYVKWQSYRGGSTFDTNAPRMRLDEVEAGVEWQPMDALELVFASSKMKRTDVSTAPYPVVEGDLLRLQLQVND
;
A
#
# COMPACT_ATOMS: atom_id res chain seq x y z
N MET A 1 13.35 13.86 -10.72
CA MET A 1 12.39 14.83 -10.14
C MET A 1 12.52 14.78 -8.62
N ILE A 2 12.33 15.92 -7.94
CA ILE A 2 12.19 15.98 -6.48
C ILE A 2 10.89 16.71 -6.17
N GLY A 3 10.09 16.18 -5.25
CA GLY A 3 8.87 16.79 -4.74
C GLY A 3 8.84 16.75 -3.22
N ALA A 4 8.22 17.75 -2.61
CA ALA A 4 8.00 17.79 -1.16
C ALA A 4 6.63 18.43 -0.86
N GLY A 5 6.04 18.05 0.26
CA GLY A 5 4.74 18.57 0.67
C GLY A 5 4.48 18.40 2.16
N VAL A 6 3.47 19.12 2.65
CA VAL A 6 2.92 18.99 4.01
C VAL A 6 1.41 18.83 3.91
N TYR A 7 0.83 18.01 4.79
CA TYR A 7 -0.59 17.69 4.76
C TYR A 7 -1.10 17.25 6.14
N ASN A 8 -2.43 17.25 6.30
CA ASN A 8 -3.11 16.72 7.48
C ASN A 8 -2.97 15.18 7.53
N GLY A 9 -2.38 14.67 8.60
CA GLY A 9 -2.04 13.27 8.78
C GLY A 9 -3.21 12.34 9.11
N GLN A 10 -4.37 12.86 9.51
CA GLN A 10 -5.46 12.05 10.07
C GLN A 10 -6.22 11.21 9.02
N GLY A 11 -5.89 11.37 7.74
CA GLY A 11 -6.51 10.67 6.61
C GLY A 11 -7.66 11.46 5.98
N ALA A 12 -8.23 10.89 4.91
CA ALA A 12 -9.28 11.57 4.14
C ALA A 12 -10.52 11.86 4.99
N ASN A 13 -11.11 13.04 4.79
CA ASN A 13 -12.35 13.49 5.42
C ASN A 13 -12.34 13.48 6.96
N ARG A 14 -11.16 13.62 7.59
CA ARG A 14 -11.02 13.71 9.04
C ARG A 14 -10.38 15.04 9.42
N ALA A 15 -10.99 15.72 10.40
CA ALA A 15 -10.39 16.91 11.00
C ALA A 15 -9.09 16.56 11.73
N GLU A 16 -8.18 17.52 11.78
CA GLU A 16 -6.94 17.40 12.55
C GLU A 16 -7.25 17.21 14.05
N ARG A 17 -6.44 16.40 14.74
CA ARG A 17 -6.64 15.97 16.13
C ARG A 17 -5.47 16.27 17.06
N ASN A 18 -4.30 16.62 16.53
CA ASN A 18 -3.11 16.87 17.35
C ASN A 18 -2.31 18.12 16.95
N ASP A 19 -2.87 18.98 16.11
CA ASP A 19 -2.19 20.19 15.59
C ASP A 19 -0.81 19.88 14.99
N SER A 20 -0.66 18.68 14.41
CA SER A 20 0.57 18.22 13.76
C SER A 20 0.31 18.00 12.27
N MET A 21 1.31 18.31 11.45
CA MET A 21 1.29 17.96 10.04
C MET A 21 2.14 16.71 9.78
N HIS A 22 1.85 16.02 8.69
CA HIS A 22 2.80 15.11 8.06
C HIS A 22 3.57 15.86 6.98
N ALA A 23 4.86 15.56 6.88
CA ALA A 23 5.71 16.01 5.79
C ALA A 23 6.08 14.82 4.92
N VAL A 24 6.13 15.02 3.61
CA VAL A 24 6.50 14.02 2.60
C VAL A 24 7.57 14.57 1.67
N VAL A 25 8.48 13.71 1.26
CA VAL A 25 9.46 13.95 0.21
C VAL A 25 9.48 12.76 -0.76
N HIS A 26 9.60 13.06 -2.04
CA HIS A 26 9.72 12.10 -3.12
C HIS A 26 10.92 12.48 -3.99
N ALA A 27 11.73 11.50 -4.37
CA ALA A 27 12.79 11.69 -5.34
C ALA A 27 12.84 10.50 -6.29
N THR A 28 12.90 10.77 -7.58
CA THR A 28 13.01 9.75 -8.63
C THR A 28 13.97 10.20 -9.71
N TYR A 29 14.68 9.25 -10.34
CA TYR A 29 15.58 9.53 -11.45
C TYR A 29 15.46 8.47 -12.55
N PRO A 30 15.14 8.87 -13.80
CA PRO A 30 15.13 7.97 -14.94
C PRO A 30 16.53 7.86 -15.57
N PHE A 31 16.96 6.64 -15.81
CA PHE A 31 18.13 6.26 -16.57
C PHE A 31 17.70 5.70 -17.92
N LYS A 32 18.35 6.18 -19.00
CA LYS A 32 18.23 5.59 -20.32
C LYS A 32 19.49 4.80 -20.64
N PHE A 33 19.33 3.51 -20.92
CA PHE A 33 20.43 2.64 -21.29
C PHE A 33 20.75 2.76 -22.79
N ALA A 34 21.95 2.29 -23.17
CA ALA A 34 22.41 2.33 -24.56
C ALA A 34 21.52 1.52 -25.52
N ASN A 35 20.85 0.48 -25.02
CA ASN A 35 19.89 -0.33 -25.78
C ASN A 35 18.50 0.31 -25.89
N GLY A 36 18.32 1.57 -25.46
CA GLY A 36 17.05 2.31 -25.53
C GLY A 36 16.08 2.07 -24.37
N GLN A 37 16.40 1.10 -23.52
CA GLN A 37 15.63 0.74 -22.34
C GLN A 37 15.66 1.84 -21.27
N TYR A 38 14.56 1.98 -20.54
CA TYR A 38 14.45 2.89 -19.40
C TYR A 38 14.40 2.14 -18.08
N LEU A 39 15.12 2.66 -17.11
CA LEU A 39 15.10 2.29 -15.70
C LEU A 39 14.81 3.54 -14.88
N GLU A 40 13.77 3.54 -14.07
CA GLU A 40 13.54 4.57 -13.07
C GLU A 40 13.82 4.01 -11.69
N VAL A 41 14.50 4.80 -10.85
CA VAL A 41 14.80 4.44 -9.46
C VAL A 41 14.52 5.63 -8.59
N GLY A 42 13.91 5.40 -7.43
CA GLY A 42 13.55 6.47 -6.53
C GLY A 42 13.28 6.01 -5.11
N ALA A 43 12.98 7.00 -4.28
CA ALA A 43 12.65 6.82 -2.89
C ALA A 43 11.65 7.85 -2.43
N ASP A 44 10.85 7.44 -1.45
CA ASP A 44 9.80 8.22 -0.83
C ASP A 44 10.01 8.19 0.67
N ALA A 45 9.75 9.30 1.34
CA ALA A 45 9.72 9.30 2.79
C ALA A 45 8.63 10.23 3.29
N TYR A 46 7.97 9.83 4.38
CA TYR A 46 7.12 10.74 5.12
C TYR A 46 7.32 10.57 6.62
N ALA A 47 7.01 11.63 7.37
CA ALA A 47 7.02 11.61 8.82
C ALA A 47 5.95 12.55 9.39
N GLY A 48 5.34 12.13 10.49
CA GLY A 48 4.38 12.91 11.25
C GLY A 48 3.91 12.21 12.51
N ARG A 49 2.82 12.71 13.09
CA ARG A 49 2.16 12.12 14.26
C ARG A 49 0.70 11.82 13.95
N PHE A 50 0.27 10.60 14.21
CA PHE A 50 -1.09 10.15 13.92
C PHE A 50 -1.88 9.85 15.19
N VAL A 51 -3.15 10.27 15.26
CA VAL A 51 -4.03 10.00 16.41
C VAL A 51 -5.08 8.94 16.01
N PRO A 52 -4.90 7.68 16.42
CA PRO A 52 -5.85 6.62 16.08
C PRO A 52 -7.19 6.81 16.79
N THR A 53 -8.25 6.24 16.21
CA THR A 53 -9.50 5.99 16.92
C THR A 53 -9.38 4.72 17.74
N ALA A 54 -10.01 4.70 18.92
CA ALA A 54 -10.14 3.51 19.75
C ALA A 54 -11.62 3.24 20.02
N ALA A 55 -12.01 1.96 19.97
CA ALA A 55 -13.34 1.47 20.29
C ALA A 55 -13.24 0.15 21.06
N ALA A 56 -14.29 -0.20 21.79
CA ALA A 56 -14.33 -1.46 22.53
C ALA A 56 -14.17 -2.67 21.59
N VAL A 57 -13.38 -3.65 22.02
CA VAL A 57 -13.14 -4.90 21.29
C VAL A 57 -13.32 -6.09 22.23
N ASN A 58 -13.68 -7.24 21.66
CA ASN A 58 -13.56 -8.54 22.30
C ASN A 58 -12.54 -9.38 21.54
N ILE A 59 -11.42 -9.73 22.18
CA ILE A 59 -10.35 -10.51 21.56
C ILE A 59 -9.92 -11.61 22.53
N GLY A 60 -10.06 -12.87 22.14
CA GLY A 60 -9.68 -14.01 22.98
C GLY A 60 -10.44 -14.07 24.31
N GLY A 61 -11.70 -13.65 24.33
CA GLY A 61 -12.53 -13.58 25.55
C GLY A 61 -12.27 -12.36 26.44
N LEU A 62 -11.35 -11.47 26.07
CA LEU A 62 -11.07 -10.23 26.79
C LEU A 62 -11.82 -9.06 26.14
N SER A 63 -12.69 -8.42 26.90
CA SER A 63 -13.33 -7.16 26.51
C SER A 63 -12.54 -5.96 27.04
N PHE A 64 -12.09 -5.06 26.15
CA PHE A 64 -11.40 -3.84 26.51
C PHE A 64 -11.50 -2.78 25.41
N THR A 65 -11.28 -1.51 25.77
CA THR A 65 -11.02 -0.44 24.79
C THR A 65 -9.52 -0.16 24.81
N PRO A 66 -8.81 -0.20 23.67
CA PRO A 66 -7.38 0.06 23.65
C PRO A 66 -7.05 1.45 24.20
N ALA A 67 -6.15 1.52 25.18
CA ALA A 67 -5.70 2.80 25.71
C ALA A 67 -4.90 3.58 24.66
N ILE A 68 -5.25 4.85 24.47
CA ILE A 68 -4.46 5.84 23.74
C ILE A 68 -3.56 6.54 24.77
N THR A 69 -2.26 6.21 24.74
CA THR A 69 -1.27 6.72 25.71
C THR A 69 -0.45 7.89 25.17
N ALA A 70 -0.65 8.27 23.90
CA ALA A 70 0.02 9.39 23.25
C ALA A 70 -1.06 10.34 22.67
N PRO A 71 -1.60 11.28 23.46
CA PRO A 71 -2.70 12.14 23.03
C PRO A 71 -2.31 13.08 21.88
N THR A 72 -1.03 13.45 21.77
CA THR A 72 -0.48 14.21 20.63
C THR A 72 -0.18 13.33 19.41
N GLY A 73 -0.56 12.05 19.45
CA GLY A 73 -0.37 11.10 18.37
C GLY A 73 0.89 10.26 18.49
N TYR A 74 0.82 9.08 17.87
CA TYR A 74 1.90 8.14 17.73
C TYR A 74 2.77 8.51 16.53
N THR A 75 4.06 8.20 16.62
CA THR A 75 4.97 8.36 15.48
C THR A 75 4.48 7.52 14.31
N ASP A 76 4.33 8.17 13.16
CA ASP A 76 4.04 7.56 11.88
C ASP A 76 5.06 8.07 10.87
N GLN A 77 5.96 7.21 10.46
CA GLN A 77 7.04 7.56 9.53
C GLN A 77 7.43 6.34 8.72
N ARG A 78 7.65 6.55 7.43
CA ARG A 78 7.98 5.48 6.49
C ARG A 78 8.98 5.99 5.47
N VAL A 79 9.81 5.07 5.00
CA VAL A 79 10.68 5.26 3.84
C VAL A 79 10.38 4.12 2.89
N ALA A 80 10.21 4.44 1.62
CA ALA A 80 10.08 3.48 0.54
C ALA A 80 11.19 3.68 -0.47
N ALA A 81 11.59 2.59 -1.13
CA ALA A 81 12.39 2.62 -2.33
C ALA A 81 11.61 1.94 -3.45
N HIS A 82 11.69 2.49 -4.65
CA HIS A 82 11.04 1.93 -5.83
C HIS A 82 11.99 1.85 -7.02
N ILE A 83 11.72 0.88 -7.88
CA ILE A 83 12.45 0.63 -9.12
C ILE A 83 11.45 0.23 -10.21
N ILE A 84 11.60 0.82 -11.39
CA ILE A 84 10.75 0.55 -12.56
C ILE A 84 11.64 0.35 -13.78
N TYR A 85 11.76 -0.88 -14.23
CA TYR A 85 12.31 -1.23 -15.53
C TYR A 85 11.14 -1.34 -16.51
N TYR A 86 10.99 -0.37 -17.41
CA TYR A 86 9.82 -0.25 -18.28
C TYR A 86 9.73 -1.40 -19.29
N PRO A 87 8.54 -1.87 -19.67
CA PRO A 87 8.42 -3.04 -20.55
C PRO A 87 8.89 -2.77 -21.99
N GLN A 88 10.00 -3.41 -22.42
CA GLN A 88 10.47 -3.44 -23.83
C GLN A 88 11.26 -4.73 -24.22
N PRO A 89 10.60 -5.88 -24.42
CA PRO A 89 9.21 -6.16 -24.12
C PRO A 89 9.00 -6.50 -22.63
N PHE A 90 10.05 -6.92 -21.92
CA PHE A 90 9.95 -7.28 -20.50
C PHE A 90 10.08 -6.06 -19.60
N GLY A 91 9.23 -6.01 -18.58
CA GLY A 91 9.24 -4.99 -17.54
C GLY A 91 9.28 -5.59 -16.15
N LEU A 92 9.82 -4.84 -15.20
CA LEU A 92 9.84 -5.18 -13.78
C LEU A 92 9.58 -3.92 -12.96
N GLN A 93 8.67 -3.99 -12.01
CA GLN A 93 8.41 -2.92 -11.06
C GLN A 93 8.47 -3.48 -9.65
N ALA A 94 9.11 -2.77 -8.74
CA ALA A 94 9.07 -3.12 -7.33
C ALA A 94 9.07 -1.86 -6.47
N GLU A 95 8.39 -1.95 -5.34
CA GLU A 95 8.41 -0.93 -4.30
C GLU A 95 8.46 -1.64 -2.95
N TRP A 96 9.28 -1.14 -2.03
CA TRP A 96 9.35 -1.66 -0.68
C TRP A 96 9.41 -0.54 0.34
N THR A 97 8.48 -0.57 1.28
CA THR A 97 8.34 0.37 2.38
C THR A 97 8.76 -0.28 3.69
N VAL A 98 9.54 0.45 4.47
CA VAL A 98 9.83 0.14 5.88
C VAL A 98 9.52 1.36 6.74
N GLY A 99 9.14 1.14 7.98
CA GLY A 99 8.86 2.27 8.86
C GLY A 99 8.27 1.86 10.19
N ARG A 100 7.49 2.76 10.77
CA ARG A 100 6.77 2.55 12.01
C ARG A 100 5.50 3.39 12.05
N GLY A 101 4.48 2.86 12.71
CA GLY A 101 3.18 3.49 12.86
C GLY A 101 2.43 2.94 14.08
N PRO A 102 1.25 3.50 14.40
CA PRO A 102 0.41 2.96 15.47
C PRO A 102 -0.09 1.56 15.13
N GLU A 103 -0.04 0.66 16.11
CA GLU A 103 -0.54 -0.70 16.05
C GLU A 103 -1.09 -1.13 17.42
N LEU A 104 -2.19 -1.89 17.41
CA LEU A 104 -2.80 -2.50 18.60
C LEU A 104 -1.86 -3.54 19.25
N ASP A 105 -1.54 -3.31 20.52
CA ASP A 105 -0.91 -4.31 21.39
C ASP A 105 -1.99 -4.95 22.28
N VAL A 106 -2.45 -6.14 21.88
CA VAL A 106 -3.52 -6.87 22.59
C VAL A 106 -3.09 -7.27 24.00
N ALA A 107 -1.84 -7.71 24.16
CA ALA A 107 -1.32 -8.14 25.46
C ALA A 107 -1.29 -6.98 26.48
N GLN A 108 -0.93 -5.79 26.01
CA GLN A 108 -0.89 -4.58 26.84
C GLN A 108 -2.18 -3.74 26.78
N ARG A 109 -3.17 -4.16 26.00
CA ARG A 109 -4.49 -3.50 25.84
C ARG A 109 -4.37 -2.02 25.48
N ARG A 110 -3.40 -1.68 24.63
CA ARG A 110 -3.10 -0.29 24.24
C ARG A 110 -2.57 -0.20 22.82
N ILE A 111 -2.67 0.98 22.22
CA ILE A 111 -2.01 1.25 20.94
C ILE A 111 -0.58 1.71 21.20
N ARG A 112 0.36 1.25 20.38
CA ARG A 112 1.78 1.62 20.44
C ARG A 112 2.35 1.84 19.05
N THR A 113 3.42 2.62 18.96
CA THR A 113 4.23 2.65 17.73
C THR A 113 4.95 1.31 17.57
N ARG A 114 4.73 0.65 16.43
CA ARG A 114 5.37 -0.61 16.03
C ARG A 114 6.00 -0.48 14.65
N SER A 115 7.00 -1.29 14.37
CA SER A 115 7.62 -1.38 13.05
C SER A 115 6.66 -1.98 12.04
N LEU A 116 6.77 -1.52 10.80
CA LEU A 116 6.05 -2.07 9.66
C LEU A 116 7.00 -2.28 8.47
N SER A 117 6.64 -3.22 7.62
CA SER A 117 7.32 -3.49 6.35
C SER A 117 6.33 -4.05 5.35
N GLY A 118 6.45 -3.63 4.10
CA GLY A 118 5.66 -4.21 3.02
C GLY A 118 5.92 -3.55 1.69
N GLY A 119 5.47 -4.19 0.63
CA GLY A 119 5.75 -3.77 -0.74
C GLY A 119 5.27 -4.79 -1.74
N TYR A 120 5.69 -4.64 -2.98
CA TYR A 120 5.35 -5.54 -4.06
C TYR A 120 6.47 -5.67 -5.07
N VAL A 121 6.39 -6.74 -5.87
CA VAL A 121 7.18 -6.96 -7.08
C VAL A 121 6.22 -7.39 -8.18
N GLN A 122 6.34 -6.78 -9.36
CA GLN A 122 5.50 -7.03 -10.52
C GLN A 122 6.36 -7.22 -11.76
N ALA A 123 6.21 -8.36 -12.42
CA ALA A 123 6.78 -8.61 -13.74
C ALA A 123 5.71 -8.37 -14.81
N MET A 124 6.12 -7.78 -15.93
CA MET A 124 5.23 -7.38 -17.03
C MET A 124 5.85 -7.77 -18.37
N PHE A 125 5.01 -7.97 -19.38
CA PHE A 125 5.46 -8.15 -20.75
C PHE A 125 4.57 -7.36 -21.71
N LYS A 126 5.18 -6.58 -22.60
CA LYS A 126 4.48 -5.84 -23.66
C LYS A 126 4.48 -6.66 -24.93
N HIS A 127 3.28 -6.94 -25.42
CA HIS A 127 3.07 -7.67 -26.66
C HIS A 127 2.13 -6.90 -27.58
N ASP A 128 2.70 -6.32 -28.63
CA ASP A 128 1.92 -5.62 -29.65
C ASP A 128 1.33 -6.64 -30.64
N VAL A 129 0.01 -6.60 -30.80
CA VAL A 129 -0.76 -7.46 -31.71
C VAL A 129 -1.57 -6.61 -32.70
N THR A 130 -2.14 -7.24 -33.73
CA THR A 130 -2.97 -6.55 -34.74
C THR A 130 -4.13 -5.76 -34.13
N TYR A 131 -4.64 -6.20 -32.98
CA TYR A 131 -5.79 -5.60 -32.29
C TYR A 131 -5.38 -4.80 -31.05
N GLY A 132 -4.19 -4.19 -31.04
CA GLY A 132 -3.72 -3.32 -29.97
C GLY A 132 -2.59 -3.94 -29.14
N THR A 133 -2.44 -3.48 -27.89
CA THR A 133 -1.34 -3.91 -27.01
C THR A 133 -1.86 -4.81 -25.90
N LEU A 134 -1.22 -5.96 -25.69
CA LEU A 134 -1.43 -6.83 -24.53
C LEU A 134 -0.29 -6.63 -23.53
N LEU A 135 -0.65 -6.46 -22.26
CA LEU A 135 0.25 -6.27 -21.13
C LEU A 135 -0.07 -7.31 -20.04
N PRO A 136 0.27 -8.60 -20.24
CA PRO A 136 0.22 -9.57 -19.17
C PRO A 136 1.21 -9.24 -18.05
N TYR A 137 0.79 -9.51 -16.82
CA TYR A 137 1.59 -9.28 -15.63
C TYR A 137 1.35 -10.34 -14.55
N VAL A 138 2.35 -10.46 -13.66
CA VAL A 138 2.23 -11.18 -12.39
C VAL A 138 2.78 -10.28 -11.29
N LYS A 139 2.03 -10.14 -10.21
CA LYS A 139 2.37 -9.30 -9.06
C LYS A 139 2.32 -10.13 -7.79
N TRP A 140 3.36 -10.00 -6.97
CA TRP A 140 3.35 -10.45 -5.59
C TRP A 140 3.43 -9.25 -4.67
N GLN A 141 2.62 -9.22 -3.60
CA GLN A 141 2.67 -8.18 -2.59
C GLN A 141 2.57 -8.75 -1.18
N SER A 142 3.20 -8.06 -0.23
CA SER A 142 3.16 -8.43 1.18
C SER A 142 3.20 -7.20 2.07
N TYR A 143 2.48 -7.24 3.19
CA TYR A 143 2.54 -6.20 4.22
C TYR A 143 2.45 -6.81 5.62
N ARG A 144 3.22 -6.24 6.55
CA ARG A 144 3.24 -6.55 7.98
C ARG A 144 3.32 -5.24 8.76
N GLY A 145 2.29 -4.91 9.53
CA GLY A 145 2.31 -3.74 10.40
C GLY A 145 0.90 -3.33 10.84
N GLY A 146 0.77 -2.21 11.55
CA GLY A 146 -0.54 -1.66 11.91
C GLY A 146 -1.31 -1.14 10.69
N SER A 147 -2.63 -1.35 10.69
CA SER A 147 -3.54 -0.63 9.79
C SER A 147 -3.88 0.72 10.39
N THR A 148 -3.05 1.72 10.12
CA THR A 148 -3.05 3.02 10.81
C THR A 148 -4.41 3.72 10.79
N PHE A 149 -5.16 3.66 9.70
CA PHE A 149 -6.40 4.43 9.53
C PHE A 149 -7.65 3.74 10.08
N ASP A 150 -7.57 2.44 10.35
CA ASP A 150 -8.66 1.65 10.90
C ASP A 150 -8.80 1.84 12.41
N THR A 151 -10.02 1.69 12.90
CA THR A 151 -10.30 1.78 14.33
C THR A 151 -9.52 0.73 15.10
N ASN A 152 -8.88 1.16 16.18
CA ASN A 152 -7.93 0.42 17.02
C ASN A 152 -6.55 0.16 16.41
N ALA A 153 -6.31 0.55 15.16
CA ALA A 153 -5.09 0.25 14.42
C ALA A 153 -4.65 -1.23 14.52
N PRO A 154 -5.52 -2.19 14.15
CA PRO A 154 -5.21 -3.61 14.26
C PRO A 154 -3.96 -3.97 13.43
N ARG A 155 -3.26 -5.01 13.84
CA ARG A 155 -2.14 -5.54 13.06
C ARG A 155 -2.66 -6.15 11.77
N MET A 156 -2.28 -5.57 10.63
CA MET A 156 -2.54 -6.08 9.30
C MET A 156 -1.40 -6.99 8.84
N ARG A 157 -1.79 -8.17 8.37
CA ARG A 157 -0.96 -9.03 7.53
C ARG A 157 -1.64 -9.12 6.18
N LEU A 158 -0.87 -8.98 5.11
CA LEU A 158 -1.34 -9.15 3.74
C LEU A 158 -0.28 -9.97 3.01
N ASP A 159 -0.69 -11.00 2.30
CA ASP A 159 0.09 -11.68 1.29
C ASP A 159 -0.83 -11.95 0.11
N GLU A 160 -0.43 -11.54 -1.08
CA GLU A 160 -1.27 -11.65 -2.27
C GLU A 160 -0.43 -11.89 -3.52
N VAL A 161 -0.94 -12.77 -4.38
CA VAL A 161 -0.42 -12.99 -5.73
C VAL A 161 -1.56 -12.73 -6.71
N GLU A 162 -1.33 -11.80 -7.64
CA GLU A 162 -2.25 -11.46 -8.71
C GLU A 162 -1.59 -11.77 -10.06
N ALA A 163 -2.35 -12.37 -10.97
CA ALA A 163 -1.97 -12.49 -12.37
C ALA A 163 -3.08 -11.84 -13.21
N GLY A 164 -2.69 -11.05 -14.19
CA GLY A 164 -3.65 -10.35 -15.03
C GLY A 164 -3.12 -10.05 -16.41
N VAL A 165 -4.02 -9.59 -17.26
CA VAL A 165 -3.72 -9.04 -18.57
C VAL A 165 -4.52 -7.78 -18.76
N GLU A 166 -3.81 -6.74 -19.14
CA GLU A 166 -4.39 -5.52 -19.65
C GLU A 166 -4.35 -5.56 -21.18
N TRP A 167 -5.45 -5.18 -21.81
CA TRP A 167 -5.59 -5.07 -23.25
C TRP A 167 -5.99 -3.64 -23.61
N GLN A 168 -5.17 -3.00 -24.41
CA GLN A 168 -5.39 -1.67 -24.96
C GLN A 168 -5.65 -1.78 -26.46
N PRO A 169 -6.92 -2.00 -26.91
CA PRO A 169 -7.25 -2.07 -28.33
C PRO A 169 -7.01 -0.75 -29.09
N MET A 170 -7.08 0.37 -28.36
CA MET A 170 -6.81 1.72 -28.83
C MET A 170 -6.38 2.57 -27.64
N ASP A 171 -5.71 3.69 -27.87
CA ASP A 171 -5.19 4.56 -26.80
C ASP A 171 -6.28 5.05 -25.83
N ALA A 172 -7.52 5.16 -26.31
CA ALA A 172 -8.68 5.62 -25.52
C ALA A 172 -9.35 4.53 -24.67
N LEU A 173 -9.00 3.25 -24.85
CA LEU A 173 -9.71 2.14 -24.20
C LEU A 173 -8.73 1.13 -23.59
N GLU A 174 -8.96 0.82 -22.32
CA GLU A 174 -8.20 -0.17 -21.56
C GLU A 174 -9.14 -1.19 -20.92
N LEU A 175 -8.81 -2.47 -21.06
CA LEU A 175 -9.55 -3.60 -20.50
C LEU A 175 -8.62 -4.45 -19.64
N VAL A 176 -8.98 -4.69 -18.38
CA VAL A 176 -8.19 -5.52 -17.47
C VAL A 176 -8.97 -6.76 -17.07
N PHE A 177 -8.33 -7.92 -17.21
CA PHE A 177 -8.76 -9.17 -16.60
C PHE A 177 -7.70 -9.61 -15.58
N ALA A 178 -8.09 -9.84 -14.33
CA ALA A 178 -7.15 -10.29 -13.30
C ALA A 178 -7.76 -11.35 -12.38
N SER A 179 -6.91 -12.22 -11.87
CA SER A 179 -7.20 -13.21 -10.83
C SER A 179 -6.18 -13.07 -9.72
N SER A 180 -6.66 -13.05 -8.47
CA SER A 180 -5.83 -12.87 -7.30
C SER A 180 -6.15 -13.91 -6.23
N LYS A 181 -5.10 -14.39 -5.57
CA LYS A 181 -5.16 -15.19 -4.34
C LYS A 181 -4.62 -14.36 -3.20
N MET A 182 -5.45 -14.11 -2.19
CA MET A 182 -5.10 -13.23 -1.08
C MET A 182 -5.29 -13.89 0.28
N LYS A 183 -4.36 -13.58 1.18
CA LYS A 183 -4.43 -13.87 2.60
C LYS A 183 -4.25 -12.56 3.35
N ARG A 184 -5.30 -12.09 4.03
CA ARG A 184 -5.26 -10.79 4.71
C ARG A 184 -5.92 -10.80 6.07
N THR A 185 -5.49 -9.92 6.95
CA THR A 185 -6.25 -9.60 8.16
C THR A 185 -7.53 -8.86 7.77
N ASP A 186 -8.68 -9.32 8.25
CA ASP A 186 -9.89 -8.52 8.28
C ASP A 186 -9.76 -7.48 9.40
N VAL A 187 -9.65 -6.21 9.01
CA VAL A 187 -9.43 -5.08 9.93
C VAL A 187 -10.74 -4.40 10.34
N SER A 188 -11.88 -4.84 9.79
CA SER A 188 -13.17 -4.18 10.00
C SER A 188 -13.70 -4.38 11.42
N THR A 189 -13.58 -5.61 11.94
CA THR A 189 -14.20 -6.01 13.21
C THR A 189 -13.28 -6.94 14.00
N ALA A 190 -13.15 -6.68 15.31
CA ALA A 190 -12.45 -7.59 16.21
C ALA A 190 -13.16 -8.96 16.23
N PRO A 191 -12.45 -10.10 16.26
CA PRO A 191 -11.07 -10.27 16.72
C PRO A 191 -9.98 -10.11 15.64
N TYR A 192 -10.32 -9.53 14.49
CA TYR A 192 -9.40 -9.30 13.37
C TYR A 192 -8.78 -10.60 12.82
N PRO A 193 -9.62 -11.57 12.39
CA PRO A 193 -9.13 -12.83 11.87
C PRO A 193 -8.31 -12.64 10.59
N VAL A 194 -7.43 -13.60 10.30
CA VAL A 194 -6.84 -13.71 8.96
C VAL A 194 -7.79 -14.50 8.09
N VAL A 195 -8.18 -13.91 6.96
CA VAL A 195 -9.06 -14.50 5.96
C VAL A 195 -8.28 -14.79 4.69
N GLU A 196 -8.66 -15.86 4.00
CA GLU A 196 -8.15 -16.23 2.69
C GLU A 196 -9.28 -16.13 1.68
N GLY A 197 -8.97 -15.70 0.46
CA GLY A 197 -9.95 -15.54 -0.60
C GLY A 197 -9.33 -15.48 -1.98
N ASP A 198 -10.15 -15.81 -2.97
CA ASP A 198 -9.84 -15.65 -4.39
C ASP A 198 -10.69 -14.49 -4.95
N LEU A 199 -10.11 -13.65 -5.80
CA LEU A 199 -10.79 -12.52 -6.44
C LEU A 199 -10.60 -12.60 -7.95
N LEU A 200 -11.70 -12.43 -8.70
CA LEU A 200 -11.68 -12.15 -10.13
C LEU A 200 -12.08 -10.70 -10.36
N ARG A 201 -11.28 -9.97 -11.14
CA ARG A 201 -11.51 -8.57 -11.50
C ARG A 201 -11.63 -8.41 -13.01
N LEU A 202 -12.69 -7.70 -13.41
CA LEU A 202 -12.90 -7.17 -14.74
C LEU A 202 -13.01 -5.66 -14.63
N GLN A 203 -12.22 -4.93 -15.40
CA GLN A 203 -12.27 -3.47 -15.44
C GLN A 203 -12.23 -2.98 -16.88
N LEU A 204 -13.00 -1.92 -17.14
CA LEU A 204 -12.98 -1.16 -18.37
C LEU A 204 -12.72 0.30 -18.01
N GLN A 205 -11.73 0.91 -18.65
CA GLN A 205 -11.42 2.32 -18.51
C GLN A 205 -11.45 2.99 -19.89
N VAL A 206 -12.12 4.15 -19.96
CA VAL A 206 -12.15 5.02 -21.13
C VAL A 206 -11.38 6.28 -20.79
N ASN A 207 -10.40 6.62 -21.62
CA ASN A 207 -9.61 7.84 -21.49
C ASN A 207 -10.14 8.87 -22.49
N ASP A 208 -10.42 10.09 -22.01
CA ASP A 208 -10.80 11.26 -22.81
C ASP A 208 -9.58 12.13 -23.14
#